data_AF-A0A709N7Q8-F1
#
_entry.id   AF-A0A709N7Q8-F1
#
_cell.length_a   1.000
_cell.length_b   1.000
_cell.length_c   1.000
_cell.angle_alpha   90.00
_cell.angle_beta   90.00
_cell.angle_gamma   90.00
#
_symmetry.space_group_name_H-M   'P 1'
#
loop_
_entity.id
_entity.type
_entity.pdbx_description
1 polymer ?
#
loop_
_entity_poly.entity_id
_entity_poly.type
_entity_poly.pdbx_seq_one_letter_code
_entity_poly.pdbx_strand_id
1 'polypeptide(L)'
;QEVIGVPSASGKVYRRLFEITMMLNKQTLLEQTKKNLYKQLSSLNTDPSNTLEAFAKNAQKAIKRGFGNSAILPPNAPSTVKKKGFNAPLVETGDLRDNLAYKISTKKGIKK
;
A
#
# COMPACT_ATOMS: atom_id res chain seq x y z
N GLN A 1 18.10 1.99 -1.09
CA GLN A 1 18.38 2.35 0.30
C GLN A 1 17.03 2.42 1.01
N GLU A 2 16.83 1.65 2.08
CA GLU A 2 15.59 1.67 2.84
C GLU A 2 15.55 2.99 3.62
N VAL A 3 14.46 3.75 3.50
CA VAL A 3 14.35 5.07 4.13
C VAL A 3 14.27 4.86 5.64
N ILE A 4 15.16 5.52 6.38
CA ILE A 4 15.20 5.51 7.84
C ILE A 4 13.88 6.15 8.33
N GLY A 5 12.91 5.31 8.67
CA GLY A 5 11.66 5.75 9.30
C GLY A 5 11.92 6.12 10.77
N VAL A 6 11.02 6.93 11.34
CA VAL A 6 11.00 7.20 12.78
C VAL A 6 10.92 5.86 13.52
N PRO A 7 11.84 5.55 14.44
CA PRO A 7 11.80 4.33 15.22
C PRO A 7 10.46 4.20 15.94
N SER A 8 9.75 3.09 15.72
CA SER A 8 8.61 2.76 16.57
C SER A 8 9.13 2.53 17.99
N ALA A 9 8.47 3.12 19.00
CA ALA A 9 8.82 2.91 20.40
C ALA A 9 8.79 1.42 20.82
N SER A 10 8.09 0.58 20.06
CA SER A 10 8.02 -0.88 20.26
C SER A 10 8.94 -1.69 19.31
N GLY A 11 9.77 -1.02 18.51
CA GLY A 11 10.61 -1.65 17.47
C GLY A 11 9.82 -2.22 16.28
N LYS A 12 8.48 -2.24 16.33
CA LYS A 12 7.60 -2.74 15.27
C LYS A 12 7.06 -1.58 14.44
N VAL A 13 7.44 -1.52 13.18
CA VAL A 13 6.80 -0.63 12.19
C VAL A 13 5.47 -1.25 11.79
N TYR A 14 4.39 -0.86 12.48
CA TYR A 14 3.03 -1.27 12.11
C TYR A 14 2.64 -0.58 10.81
N ARG A 15 2.56 -1.34 9.72
CA ARG A 15 2.07 -0.83 8.43
C ARG A 15 0.54 -0.86 8.41
N ARG A 16 -0.10 -0.26 9.42
CA ARG A 16 -1.54 -0.41 9.67
C ARG A 16 -2.40 0.02 8.48
N LEU A 17 -2.00 1.11 7.83
CA LEU A 17 -2.65 1.58 6.60
C LEU A 17 -2.57 0.53 5.48
N PHE A 18 -1.40 -0.06 5.25
CA PHE A 18 -1.22 -1.14 4.27
C PHE A 18 -2.10 -2.33 4.62
N GLU A 19 -2.02 -2.84 5.85
CA GLU A 19 -2.78 -4.02 6.28
C GLU A 19 -4.29 -3.84 6.08
N ILE A 20 -4.84 -2.73 6.57
CA ILE A 20 -6.28 -2.45 6.49
C ILE A 20 -6.71 -2.27 5.04
N THR A 21 -5.98 -1.48 4.25
CA THR A 21 -6.36 -1.25 2.85
C THR A 21 -6.26 -2.52 2.01
N MET A 22 -5.25 -3.36 2.24
CA MET A 22 -5.13 -4.66 1.58
C MET A 22 -6.26 -5.61 1.99
N MET A 23 -6.64 -5.62 3.26
CA MET A 23 -7.76 -6.43 3.76
C MET A 23 -9.09 -5.99 3.12
N LEU A 24 -9.39 -4.69 3.14
CA LEU A 24 -10.63 -4.13 2.59
C LEU A 24 -10.75 -4.32 1.07
N ASN A 25 -9.63 -4.28 0.34
CA ASN A 25 -9.62 -4.40 -1.11
C ASN A 25 -9.26 -5.81 -1.60
N LYS A 26 -9.08 -6.78 -0.69
CA LYS A 26 -8.58 -8.13 -1.00
C LYS A 26 -9.34 -8.78 -2.15
N GLN A 27 -10.65 -8.86 -2.05
CA GLN A 27 -11.46 -9.56 -3.05
C GLN A 27 -11.36 -8.88 -4.43
N THR A 28 -11.48 -7.56 -4.47
CA THR A 28 -11.36 -6.79 -5.71
C THR A 28 -9.98 -6.94 -6.34
N LEU A 29 -8.90 -6.86 -5.55
CA LEU A 29 -7.53 -7.04 -6.04
C LEU A 29 -7.32 -8.45 -6.59
N LEU A 30 -7.83 -9.48 -5.92
CA LEU A 30 -7.73 -10.86 -6.38
C LEU A 30 -8.48 -11.09 -7.68
N GLU A 31 -9.73 -10.60 -7.79
CA GLU A 31 -10.52 -10.78 -9.02
C GLU A 31 -9.91 -10.01 -10.21
N GLN A 32 -9.41 -8.80 -9.99
CA GLN A 32 -8.69 -8.06 -11.03
C GLN A 32 -7.41 -8.78 -11.46
N THR A 33 -6.66 -9.35 -10.51
CA THR A 33 -5.44 -10.09 -10.79
C THR A 33 -5.73 -11.36 -11.58
N LYS A 34 -6.76 -12.13 -11.20
CA LYS A 34 -7.21 -13.31 -11.95
C LYS A 34 -7.58 -12.93 -13.39
N LYS A 35 -8.39 -11.88 -13.56
CA LYS A 35 -8.80 -11.40 -14.89
C LYS A 35 -7.60 -11.02 -15.76
N ASN A 36 -6.64 -10.30 -15.20
CA ASN A 36 -5.42 -9.91 -15.92
C ASN A 36 -4.56 -11.12 -16.28
N LEU A 37 -4.43 -12.08 -15.37
CA LEU A 37 -3.71 -13.32 -15.60
C LEU A 37 -4.37 -14.15 -16.71
N TYR A 38 -5.69 -14.32 -16.69
CA TYR A 38 -6.41 -15.02 -17.76
C TYR A 38 -6.20 -14.37 -19.13
N LYS A 39 -6.33 -13.03 -19.20
CA LYS A 39 -6.08 -12.28 -20.43
C LYS A 39 -4.65 -12.46 -20.93
N GLN A 40 -3.69 -12.50 -20.02
CA GLN A 40 -2.29 -12.71 -20.34
C GLN A 40 -2.06 -14.14 -20.89
N LEU A 41 -2.55 -15.16 -20.18
CA LEU A 41 -2.42 -16.57 -20.59
C LEU A 41 -3.14 -16.89 -21.90
N SER A 42 -4.23 -16.18 -22.20
CA SER A 42 -4.95 -16.30 -23.48
C SER A 42 -4.27 -15.54 -24.63
N SER A 43 -3.20 -14.80 -24.36
CA SER A 43 -2.45 -14.04 -25.35
C SER A 43 -1.10 -14.72 -25.60
N LEU A 44 -0.45 -14.43 -26.73
CA LEU A 44 0.92 -14.90 -26.99
C LEU A 44 1.98 -14.24 -26.06
N ASN A 45 1.57 -13.33 -25.17
CA ASN A 45 2.44 -12.67 -24.22
C ASN A 45 2.48 -13.42 -22.88
N THR A 46 3.61 -14.09 -22.61
CA THR A 46 3.81 -14.90 -21.41
C THR A 46 4.52 -14.15 -20.27
N ASP A 47 4.84 -12.86 -20.40
CA ASP A 47 5.58 -12.12 -19.37
C ASP A 47 4.70 -11.76 -18.15
N PRO A 48 4.92 -12.37 -16.96
CA PRO A 48 4.12 -12.11 -15.76
C PRO A 48 4.29 -10.69 -15.21
N SER A 49 5.30 -9.93 -15.66
CA SER A 49 5.60 -8.58 -15.17
C SER A 49 4.39 -7.65 -15.35
N ASN A 50 3.66 -7.76 -16.46
CA ASN A 50 2.47 -6.94 -16.71
C ASN A 50 1.35 -7.17 -15.67
N THR A 51 1.09 -8.43 -15.31
CA THR A 51 0.09 -8.77 -14.29
C THR A 51 0.55 -8.30 -12.90
N LEU A 52 1.83 -8.47 -12.57
CA LEU A 52 2.41 -8.01 -11.31
C LEU A 52 2.40 -6.49 -11.17
N GLU A 53 2.71 -5.76 -12.25
CA GLU A 53 2.59 -4.30 -12.29
C GLU A 53 1.16 -3.83 -12.08
N ALA A 54 0.20 -4.46 -12.76
CA ALA A 54 -1.20 -4.10 -12.61
C ALA A 54 -1.69 -4.31 -11.18
N PHE A 55 -1.33 -5.45 -10.56
CA PHE A 55 -1.59 -5.69 -9.14
C PHE A 55 -0.96 -4.61 -8.25
N ALA A 56 0.31 -4.30 -8.46
CA ALA A 56 1.03 -3.33 -7.65
C ALA A 56 0.45 -1.91 -7.77
N LYS A 57 0.09 -1.47 -8.98
CA LYS A 57 -0.58 -0.18 -9.24
C LYS A 57 -1.95 -0.11 -8.54
N ASN A 58 -2.73 -1.20 -8.60
CA ASN A 58 -4.03 -1.26 -7.92
C ASN A 58 -3.90 -1.25 -6.40
N ALA A 59 -2.94 -2.01 -5.85
CA ALA A 59 -2.65 -2.01 -4.42
C ALA A 59 -2.17 -0.62 -3.95
N GLN A 60 -1.23 0.00 -4.67
CA GLN A 60 -0.76 1.36 -4.39
C GLN A 60 -1.92 2.36 -4.40
N LYS A 61 -2.82 2.28 -5.38
CA LYS A 61 -4.02 3.13 -5.46
C LYS A 61 -4.96 2.92 -4.27
N ALA A 62 -5.16 1.67 -3.83
CA ALA A 62 -5.96 1.36 -2.65
C ALA A 62 -5.34 1.94 -1.37
N ILE A 63 -4.02 1.80 -1.21
CA ILE A 63 -3.28 2.36 -0.07
C ILE A 63 -3.35 3.90 -0.07
N LYS A 64 -3.14 4.54 -1.24
CA LYS A 64 -3.23 6.00 -1.39
C LYS A 64 -4.56 6.57 -0.93
N ARG A 65 -5.66 5.85 -1.14
CA ARG A 65 -7.02 6.25 -0.71
C ARG A 65 -7.26 6.14 0.79
N GLY A 66 -6.45 5.35 1.51
CA GLY A 66 -6.60 5.21 2.95
C GLY A 66 -5.91 6.30 3.76
N PHE A 67 -4.98 7.05 3.17
CA PHE A 67 -4.38 8.22 3.81
C PHE A 67 -5.45 9.25 4.17
N GLY A 68 -5.46 9.71 5.42
CA GLY A 68 -6.39 10.71 5.93
C GLY A 68 -7.79 10.17 6.22
N ASN A 69 -8.04 8.89 5.92
CA ASN A 69 -9.36 8.31 6.08
C ASN A 69 -9.56 7.82 7.53
N SER A 70 -10.19 8.67 8.34
CA SER A 70 -10.54 8.38 9.73
C SER A 70 -11.62 7.31 9.91
N ALA A 71 -12.29 6.86 8.84
CA ALA A 71 -13.24 5.74 8.91
C ALA A 71 -12.52 4.37 8.97
N ILE A 72 -11.25 4.32 8.55
CA ILE A 72 -10.46 3.07 8.55
C ILE A 72 -9.20 3.17 9.41
N LEU A 73 -8.68 4.38 9.63
CA LEU A 73 -7.54 4.62 10.51
C LEU A 73 -8.01 5.18 11.86
N PRO A 74 -7.34 4.81 12.96
CA PRO A 74 -7.55 5.50 14.23
C PRO A 74 -7.35 7.00 14.05
N PRO A 75 -8.18 7.84 14.70
CA PRO A 75 -8.00 9.29 14.68
C PRO A 75 -6.63 9.66 15.25
N ASN A 76 -6.12 10.83 14.86
CA ASN A 76 -4.93 11.41 15.48
C ASN A 76 -5.18 11.62 16.98
N ALA A 77 -4.15 11.47 17.79
CA ALA A 77 -4.22 11.82 19.21
C ALA A 77 -4.66 13.30 19.39
N PRO A 78 -5.40 13.65 20.47
CA PRO A 78 -5.88 15.02 20.68
C PRO A 78 -4.77 16.08 20.65
N SER A 79 -3.58 15.77 21.20
CA SER A 79 -2.40 16.63 21.15
C SER A 79 -1.91 16.88 19.72
N THR A 80 -1.94 15.85 18.89
CA THR A 80 -1.60 15.91 17.46
C THR A 80 -2.62 16.74 16.69
N VAL A 81 -3.91 16.60 16.98
CA VAL A 81 -4.96 17.45 16.39
C VAL A 81 -4.78 18.90 16.80
N LYS A 82 -4.51 19.19 18.09
CA LYS A 82 -4.23 20.54 18.58
C LYS A 82 -3.03 21.18 17.87
N LYS A 83 -2.00 20.39 17.55
CA LYS A 83 -0.81 20.85 16.83
C LYS A 83 -1.05 21.06 15.32
N LYS A 84 -1.78 20.16 14.67
CA LYS A 84 -2.01 20.18 13.21
C LYS A 84 -3.18 21.05 12.78
N GLY A 85 -4.17 21.23 13.65
CA GLY A 85 -5.44 21.89 13.35
C GLY A 85 -6.48 20.98 12.68
N PHE A 86 -6.18 19.70 12.42
CA PHE A 86 -7.10 18.77 11.77
C PHE A 86 -6.89 17.31 12.19
N ASN A 87 -7.91 16.48 11.96
CA ASN A 87 -7.94 15.06 12.33
C ASN A 87 -7.92 14.12 11.11
N ALA A 88 -6.99 14.36 10.18
CA ALA A 88 -6.71 13.48 9.05
C ALA A 88 -5.40 12.71 9.34
N PRO A 89 -5.45 11.40 9.66
CA PRO A 89 -4.24 10.64 9.99
C PRO A 89 -3.32 10.47 8.77
N LEU A 90 -2.00 10.65 8.96
CA LEU A 90 -0.96 10.41 7.95
C LEU A 90 -1.00 11.37 6.74
N VAL A 91 -1.65 12.54 6.84
CA VAL A 91 -1.84 13.50 5.72
C VAL A 91 -1.31 14.89 6.07
N GLU A 92 -0.21 14.97 6.79
CA GLU A 92 0.32 16.25 7.25
C GLU A 92 0.75 17.14 6.08
N THR A 93 1.59 16.58 5.22
CA THR A 93 2.11 17.24 4.00
C THR A 93 1.66 16.53 2.72
N GLY A 94 1.20 15.28 2.84
CA GLY A 94 0.97 14.39 1.69
C GLY A 94 2.19 13.58 1.28
N ASP A 95 3.39 13.88 1.81
CA ASP A 95 4.65 13.26 1.37
C ASP A 95 4.63 11.72 1.43
N LEU A 96 4.06 11.15 2.49
CA LEU A 96 3.93 9.69 2.64
C LEU A 96 3.05 9.06 1.55
N ARG A 97 1.98 9.76 1.16
CA ARG A 97 1.06 9.31 0.11
C ARG A 97 1.72 9.45 -1.26
N ASP A 98 2.40 10.57 -1.47
CA ASP A 98 2.91 10.96 -2.78
C ASP A 98 4.16 10.17 -3.15
N ASN A 99 5.01 9.86 -2.16
CA ASN A 99 6.21 9.03 -2.31
C ASN A 99 5.98 7.53 -2.08
N LEU A 100 4.74 7.07 -1.93
CA LEU A 100 4.45 5.63 -1.85
C LEU A 100 4.90 4.96 -3.15
N ALA A 101 5.81 4.01 -3.07
CA ALA A 101 6.33 3.25 -4.21
C ALA A 101 6.11 1.74 -4.03
N TYR A 102 6.26 0.99 -5.12
CA TYR A 102 6.25 -0.48 -5.12
C TYR A 102 7.47 -1.01 -5.86
N LYS A 103 7.82 -2.26 -5.58
CA LYS A 103 8.87 -2.98 -6.29
C LYS A 103 8.33 -4.35 -6.71
N ILE A 104 8.41 -4.65 -7.99
CA ILE A 104 8.23 -6.00 -8.51
C ILE A 104 9.60 -6.66 -8.65
N SER A 105 9.70 -7.94 -8.32
CA SER A 105 10.95 -8.70 -8.45
C SER A 105 10.63 -10.12 -8.90
N THR A 106 11.19 -10.50 -10.04
CA THR A 106 11.19 -11.88 -10.54
C THR A 106 12.39 -12.68 -10.04
N LYS A 107 13.34 -12.03 -9.33
CA LYS A 107 14.44 -12.73 -8.66
C LYS A 107 13.84 -13.67 -7.61
N LYS A 108 14.09 -14.98 -7.77
CA LYS A 108 13.81 -16.02 -6.77
C LYS A 108 14.26 -15.49 -5.40
N GLY A 109 13.37 -15.56 -4.40
CA GLY A 109 13.70 -15.21 -3.03
C GLY A 109 14.99 -15.91 -2.59
N ILE A 110 15.77 -15.18 -1.81
CA ILE A 110 17.01 -15.57 -1.13
C ILE A 110 16.99 -17.06 -0.76
N LYS A 111 17.98 -17.83 -1.25
CA LYS A 111 18.30 -19.13 -0.65
C LYS A 111 18.65 -18.87 0.81
N LYS A 112 17.88 -19.43 1.74
CA LYS A 112 18.33 -19.60 3.12
C LYS A 112 19.57 -20.47 3.15
#